data_AF-A0A525CEA0-F1
#
_entry.id   AF-A0A525CEA0-F1
#
_cell.length_a   1.000
_cell.length_b   1.000
_cell.length_c   1.000
_cell.angle_alpha   90.00
_cell.angle_beta   90.00
_cell.angle_gamma   90.00
#
_symmetry.space_group_name_H-M   'P 1'
#
loop_
_entity.id
_entity.type
_entity.pdbx_description
1 polymer ?
#
loop_
_entity_poly.entity_id
_entity_poly.type
_entity_poly.pdbx_seq_one_letter_code
_entity_poly.pdbx_strand_id
1 'polypeptide(L)' 'MKSQELTVSEKIILAEKLWDSVANNDSTIELSEAQERELDKRIESYSVNKDKGSSWSEVKNRIIGNQ' A
#
# COMPACT_ATOMS: atom_id res chain seq x y z
N MET A 1 -16.60 -21.93 9.67
CA MET A 1 -16.26 -20.84 10.61
C MET A 1 -17.04 -19.60 10.20
N LYS A 2 -17.85 -19.05 11.12
CA LYS A 2 -18.70 -17.88 10.87
C LYS A 2 -17.84 -16.64 10.70
N SER A 3 -17.56 -16.25 9.46
CA SER A 3 -16.84 -15.01 9.10
C SER A 3 -17.56 -13.72 9.53
N GLN A 4 -18.78 -13.81 10.11
CA GLN A 4 -19.58 -12.67 10.55
C GLN A 4 -19.42 -12.29 12.04
N GLU A 5 -18.70 -13.05 12.86
CA GLU A 5 -18.60 -12.82 14.32
C GLU A 5 -17.31 -12.09 14.75
N LEU A 6 -16.43 -11.72 13.83
CA LEU A 6 -15.17 -11.04 14.17
C LEU A 6 -15.38 -9.54 14.41
N THR A 7 -14.82 -9.06 15.52
CA THR A 7 -14.63 -7.62 15.80
C THR A 7 -13.72 -6.99 14.75
N VAL A 8 -13.72 -5.66 14.66
CA VAL A 8 -12.85 -4.93 13.72
C VAL A 8 -11.37 -5.27 13.95
N SER A 9 -10.94 -5.34 15.21
CA SER A 9 -9.56 -5.69 15.56
C SER A 9 -9.19 -7.11 15.13
N GLU A 10 -10.07 -8.08 15.33
CA GLU A 10 -9.83 -9.46 14.89
C GLU A 10 -9.80 -9.58 13.37
N LYS A 11 -10.61 -8.79 12.64
CA LYS A 11 -10.54 -8.71 11.19
C LYS A 11 -9.22 -8.12 10.70
N ILE A 12 -8.70 -7.10 11.39
CA ILE A 12 -7.38 -6.52 11.07
C ILE A 12 -6.28 -7.55 11.27
N ILE A 13 -6.27 -8.24 12.42
CA ILE A 13 -5.28 -9.29 12.72
C ILE A 13 -5.39 -10.45 11.72
N LEU A 14 -6.60 -10.82 11.32
CA LEU A 14 -6.80 -11.87 10.33
C LEU A 14 -6.30 -11.43 8.94
N ALA A 15 -6.56 -10.19 8.54
CA ALA A 15 -6.07 -9.64 7.28
C ALA A 15 -4.53 -9.61 7.25
N GLU A 16 -3.89 -9.19 8.34
CA GLU A 16 -2.44 -9.23 8.51
C GLU A 16 -1.89 -10.65 8.39
N LYS A 17 -2.45 -11.61 9.14
CA LYS A 17 -2.02 -13.01 9.06
C LYS A 17 -2.19 -13.64 7.68
N LEU A 18 -3.27 -13.31 6.99
CA LEU A 18 -3.50 -13.77 5.61
C LEU A 18 -2.50 -13.13 4.66
N TRP A 19 -2.20 -11.85 4.84
CA TRP A 19 -1.19 -11.14 4.05
C TRP A 19 0.21 -11.72 4.28
N ASP A 20 0.61 -11.96 5.53
CA ASP A 20 1.87 -12.62 5.88
C ASP A 20 1.97 -14.01 5.25
N SER A 21 0.87 -14.77 5.23
CA SER A 21 0.85 -16.09 4.58
C SER A 21 1.08 -16.02 3.07
N VAL A 22 0.70 -14.93 2.40
CA VAL A 22 0.94 -14.72 0.97
C VAL A 22 2.34 -14.18 0.75
N ALA A 23 2.77 -13.21 1.55
CA ALA A 23 4.10 -12.61 1.49
C ALA A 23 5.22 -13.63 1.73
N ASN A 24 5.04 -14.55 2.69
CA ASN A 24 6.01 -15.60 3.00
C ASN A 24 6.04 -16.76 1.99
N ASN A 25 5.11 -16.82 1.02
CA ASN A 25 5.16 -17.76 -0.10
C ASN A 25 5.94 -17.14 -1.27
N ASP A 26 7.17 -16.71 -0.95
CA ASP A 26 8.12 -15.99 -1.78
C ASP A 26 8.16 -16.50 -3.22
N SER A 27 7.41 -15.84 -4.08
CA SER A 27 7.87 -15.60 -5.44
C SER A 27 8.58 -14.27 -5.35
N THR A 28 9.90 -14.30 -5.16
CA THR A 28 10.73 -13.10 -5.27
C THR A 28 10.38 -12.42 -6.59
N ILE A 29 9.70 -11.28 -6.49
CA ILE A 29 9.37 -10.48 -7.67
C ILE A 29 10.68 -9.87 -8.11
N GLU A 30 11.32 -10.49 -9.10
CA GLU A 30 12.54 -9.95 -9.69
C GLU A 30 12.24 -8.57 -10.27
N LEU A 31 12.92 -7.57 -9.73
CA LEU A 31 12.88 -6.23 -10.27
C LEU A 31 13.91 -6.15 -11.39
N SER A 32 13.51 -5.58 -12.52
CA SER A 32 14.49 -5.12 -13.50
C SER A 32 15.28 -3.94 -12.93
N GLU A 33 16.52 -3.76 -13.38
CA GLU A 33 17.34 -2.62 -12.96
C GLU A 33 16.64 -1.26 -13.19
N ALA A 34 15.79 -1.16 -14.22
CA ALA A 34 15.03 0.06 -14.49
C ALA A 34 13.99 0.35 -13.40
N GLN A 35 13.37 -0.70 -12.83
CA GLN A 35 12.44 -0.58 -11.73
C GLN A 35 13.17 -0.24 -10.43
N GLU A 36 14.31 -0.86 -10.15
CA GLU A 36 15.15 -0.52 -8.99
C GLU A 36 15.59 0.95 -9.01
N ARG A 37 16.12 1.42 -10.14
CA ARG A 37 16.53 2.83 -10.31
C ARG A 37 15.38 3.81 -10.09
N GLU A 38 14.17 3.48 -10.54
CA GLU A 38 12.99 4.33 -10.33
C GLU A 38 12.54 4.33 -8.87
N LEU A 39 12.65 3.19 -8.16
CA LEU A 39 12.36 3.12 -6.73
C LEU A 39 13.34 3.97 -5.92
N ASP A 40 14.65 3.85 -6.19
CA ASP A 40 15.69 4.64 -5.52
C ASP A 40 15.44 6.14 -5.70
N LYS A 41 15.16 6.56 -6.93
CA LYS A 41 14.83 7.95 -7.26
C LYS A 41 13.60 8.45 -6.49
N ARG A 42 12.56 7.63 -6.34
CA ARG A 42 11.35 8.01 -5.59
C ARG A 42 11.62 8.12 -4.09
N ILE A 43 12.42 7.21 -3.54
CA ILE A 43 12.84 7.25 -2.14
C ILE A 43 13.62 8.53 -1.85
N GLU A 44 14.57 8.89 -2.72
CA GLU A 44 15.29 10.17 -2.61
C GLU A 44 14.36 11.37 -2.77
N SER A 45 13.46 11.36 -3.75
CA SER A 45 12.51 12.48 -3.91
C SER A 45 11.61 12.65 -2.70
N TYR A 46 11.22 11.56 -2.03
CA TYR A 46 10.40 11.60 -0.83
C TYR A 46 11.20 12.07 0.39
N SER A 47 12.47 11.68 0.51
CA SER A 47 13.33 12.12 1.62
C SER A 47 13.58 13.63 1.57
N VAL A 48 13.68 14.20 0.37
CA VAL A 48 13.86 15.65 0.12
C VAL A 48 12.55 16.43 0.34
N ASN A 49 11.39 15.86 0.03
CA ASN A 49 10.09 16.54 0.21
C ASN A 49 8.98 15.56 0.60
N LYS A 50 8.74 15.46 1.91
CA LYS A 50 7.77 14.53 2.52
C LYS A 50 6.30 14.92 2.28
N ASP A 51 6.04 16.18 1.94
CA ASP A 51 4.67 16.70 1.74
C ASP A 51 4.25 16.75 0.26
N LYS A 52 5.02 16.12 -0.63
CA LYS A 52 4.63 15.96 -2.05
C LYS A 52 3.53 14.91 -2.19
N GLY A 53 2.29 15.32 -1.93
CA GLY A 53 1.12 14.49 -2.11
C GLY A 53 -0.17 15.28 -1.92
N SER A 54 -1.27 14.72 -2.40
CA SER A 54 -2.60 15.19 -2.04
C SER A 54 -3.20 14.20 -1.05
N SER A 55 -3.94 14.69 -0.06
CA SER A 55 -4.74 13.84 0.80
C SER A 55 -5.72 13.00 -0.03
N TRP A 56 -6.10 11.84 0.50
CA TRP A 56 -7.07 10.99 -0.18
C TRP A 56 -8.37 11.73 -0.51
N SER A 57 -8.84 12.61 0.39
CA SER A 57 -10.02 13.45 0.16
C SER A 57 -9.88 14.34 -1.08
N GLU A 58 -8.73 15.00 -1.26
CA GLU A 58 -8.45 15.84 -2.42
C GLU A 58 -8.34 15.05 -3.72
N VAL A 59 -7.70 13.87 -3.67
CA VAL A 59 -7.61 12.95 -4.82
C VAL A 59 -9.00 12.47 -5.20
N LYS A 60 -9.80 12.05 -4.22
CA LYS A 60 -11.17 11.57 -4.42
C LYS A 60 -12.03 12.65 -5.06
N ASN A 61 -12.00 13.88 -4.54
CA ASN A 61 -12.77 15.01 -5.09
C ASN A 61 -12.42 15.28 -6.56
N ARG A 62 -11.14 15.17 -6.92
CA ARG A 62 -10.65 15.31 -8.31
C ARG A 62 -11.18 14.20 -9.22
N ILE A 63 -11.19 12.96 -8.75
CA ILE A 63 -11.64 11.79 -9.53
C ILE A 63 -13.15 11.83 -9.74
N ILE A 64 -13.92 12.24 -8.73
CA ILE A 64 -15.40 12.26 -8.81
C ILE A 64 -15.96 13.56 -9.42
N GLY A 65 -15.11 14.52 -9.77
CA GLY A 65 -15.51 15.76 -10.46
C GLY A 65 -16.14 16.84 -9.57
N ASN A 66 -15.92 16.79 -8.26
CA ASN A 66 -16.44 17.77 -7.29
C ASN A 66 -15.43 18.91 -7.01
N GLN A 67 -14.72 19.40 -8.03
CA GLN A 67 -13.80 20.53 -7.88
C GLN A 67 -14.52 21.87 -7.98
#